data_AF-A0A0F9F303-F1
#
_entry.id   AF-A0A0F9F303-F1
#
_cell.length_a   1.000
_cell.length_b   1.000
_cell.length_c   1.000
_cell.angle_alpha   90.00
_cell.angle_beta   90.00
_cell.angle_gamma   90.00
#
_symmetry.space_group_name_H-M   'P 1'
#
loop_
_entity.id
_entity.type
_entity.pdbx_description
1 polymer ?
#
loop_
_entity_poly.entity_id
_entity_poly.type
_entity_poly.pdbx_seq_one_letter_code
_entity_poly.pdbx_strand_id
1 'polypeptide(L)'
;MENKLLKQMIDEGYVNKNKHKKENLFVYNYTKKTQYDSIWNEVTIAHRGLITDEKGNVLARPFSKFFNLEELEGKKIDAPKESFE
;
A
#
# COMPACT_ATOMS: atom_id res chain seq x y z
N MET A 1 9.26 -9.05 -15.93
CA MET A 1 8.83 -7.69 -16.34
C MET A 1 8.73 -6.88 -15.05
N GLU A 2 9.66 -5.96 -14.84
CA GLU A 2 9.66 -5.12 -13.63
C GLU A 2 8.39 -4.27 -13.62
N ASN A 3 7.67 -4.23 -12.49
CA ASN A 3 6.42 -3.48 -12.41
C ASN A 3 6.72 -1.98 -12.54
N LYS A 4 6.44 -1.42 -13.72
CA LYS A 4 6.73 -0.02 -14.07
C LYS A 4 6.08 0.97 -13.09
N LEU A 5 4.85 0.69 -12.67
CA LEU A 5 4.13 1.55 -11.73
C LEU A 5 4.77 1.48 -10.33
N LEU A 6 5.16 0.31 -9.86
CA LEU A 6 5.87 0.18 -8.58
C LEU A 6 7.17 0.98 -8.58
N LYS A 7 7.95 0.87 -9.65
CA LYS A 7 9.18 1.65 -9.81
C LYS A 7 8.90 3.15 -9.75
N GLN A 8 7.90 3.61 -10.50
CA GLN A 8 7.48 5.01 -10.48
C GLN A 8 7.07 5.48 -9.09
N MET A 9 6.25 4.71 -8.37
CA MET A 9 5.81 5.06 -7.01
C MET A 9 6.96 5.08 -6.00
N ILE A 10 8.01 4.27 -6.21
CA ILE A 10 9.23 4.34 -5.41
C ILE A 10 10.04 5.59 -5.76
N ASP A 11 10.27 5.85 -7.05
CA ASP A 11 11.05 6.99 -7.54
C ASP A 11 10.41 8.34 -7.12
N GLU A 12 9.08 8.42 -7.08
CA GLU A 12 8.32 9.60 -6.65
C GLU A 12 8.14 9.70 -5.12
N GLY A 13 8.62 8.72 -4.36
CA GLY A 13 8.55 8.70 -2.89
C GLY A 13 7.18 8.36 -2.31
N TYR A 14 6.27 7.78 -3.11
CA TYR A 14 4.98 7.25 -2.67
C TYR A 14 5.07 5.84 -2.06
N VAL A 15 6.13 5.09 -2.36
CA VAL A 15 6.42 3.80 -1.72
C VAL A 15 7.89 3.74 -1.29
N ASN A 16 8.12 3.31 -0.06
CA ASN A 16 9.45 3.00 0.42
C ASN A 16 9.71 1.49 0.32
N LYS A 17 10.89 1.14 -0.20
CA LYS A 17 11.44 -0.22 -0.17
C LYS A 17 12.57 -0.25 0.86
N ASN A 18 12.35 -0.91 1.99
CA ASN A 18 13.36 -1.04 3.04
C ASN A 18 13.93 -2.46 3.05
N LYS A 19 15.26 -2.58 3.00
CA LYS A 19 15.95 -3.86 3.17
C LYS A 19 16.05 -4.20 4.66
N HIS A 20 15.81 -5.46 5.01
CA HIS A 20 16.08 -5.98 6.33
C HIS A 20 17.59 -5.98 6.62
N LYS A 21 17.99 -5.78 7.89
CA LYS A 21 19.39 -5.54 8.25
C LYS A 21 20.31 -6.76 8.06
N LYS A 22 19.76 -7.97 8.18
CA LYS A 22 20.52 -9.24 8.16
C LYS A 22 20.06 -10.13 7.01
N GLU A 23 18.78 -10.50 7.03
CA GLU A 23 18.16 -11.28 5.96
C GLU A 23 18.02 -10.54 4.63
N ASN A 24 17.97 -11.30 3.53
CA ASN A 24 17.68 -10.81 2.18
C ASN A 24 16.17 -10.56 1.96
N LEU A 25 15.57 -9.85 2.91
CA LEU A 25 14.15 -9.51 2.89
C LEU A 25 13.96 -8.03 2.61
N PHE A 26 12.87 -7.72 1.93
CA PHE A 26 12.48 -6.36 1.60
C PHE A 26 11.04 -6.13 2.05
N VAL A 27 10.79 -5.01 2.72
CA VAL A 27 9.43 -4.58 3.07
C VAL A 27 9.08 -3.33 2.28
N TYR A 28 7.88 -3.32 1.73
CA TYR A 28 7.33 -2.22 0.95
C TYR A 28 6.15 -1.60 1.67
N ASN A 29 6.23 -0.29 1.89
CA ASN A 29 5.19 0.50 2.54
C ASN A 29 4.92 1.79 1.76
N TYR A 30 3.66 2.15 1.56
CA TYR A 30 3.32 3.49 1.13
C TYR A 30 3.79 4.50 2.17
N THR A 31 4.12 5.69 1.73
CA THR A 31 4.68 6.72 2.61
C THR A 31 3.59 7.67 3.13
N LYS A 32 3.95 8.52 4.10
CA LYS A 32 3.07 9.61 4.53
C LYS A 32 2.70 10.55 3.39
N LYS A 33 3.59 10.71 2.39
CA LYS A 33 3.35 11.51 1.18
C LYS A 33 2.14 10.99 0.41
N THR A 34 2.03 9.68 0.27
CA THR A 34 0.89 9.02 -0.39
C THR A 34 -0.43 9.35 0.26
N GLN A 35 -0.46 9.36 1.59
CA GLN A 35 -1.67 9.69 2.33
C GLN A 35 -2.00 11.18 2.21
N TYR A 36 -1.02 12.06 2.34
CA TYR A 36 -1.23 13.51 2.23
C TYR A 36 -1.69 13.92 0.83
N ASP A 37 -1.06 13.39 -0.22
CA ASP A 37 -1.40 13.69 -1.62
C ASP A 37 -2.60 12.88 -2.13
N SER A 38 -3.14 11.96 -1.33
CA SER A 38 -4.22 11.04 -1.70
C SER A 38 -3.96 10.22 -2.98
N ILE A 39 -2.70 9.81 -3.21
CA ILE A 39 -2.31 9.00 -4.37
C ILE A 39 -2.59 7.53 -4.11
N TRP A 40 -3.81 7.10 -4.40
CA TRP A 40 -4.29 5.73 -4.19
C TRP A 40 -4.49 4.99 -5.51
N ASN A 41 -3.55 4.11 -5.85
CA ASN A 41 -3.58 3.21 -7.01
C ASN A 41 -3.33 1.76 -6.55
N GLU A 42 -3.31 0.81 -7.49
CA GLU A 42 -3.12 -0.61 -7.19
C GLU A 42 -1.82 -0.92 -6.43
N VAL A 43 -0.78 -0.10 -6.63
CA VAL A 43 0.49 -0.23 -5.90
C VAL A 43 0.35 0.35 -4.50
N THR A 44 -0.04 1.61 -4.36
CA THR A 44 -0.05 2.27 -3.05
C THR A 44 -1.10 1.68 -2.10
N ILE A 45 -2.18 1.11 -2.65
CA ILE A 45 -3.17 0.34 -1.88
C ILE A 45 -2.59 -1.00 -1.39
N ALA A 46 -1.79 -1.69 -2.20
CA ALA A 46 -1.28 -3.04 -1.91
C ALA A 46 0.02 -3.06 -1.08
N HIS A 47 0.83 -2.00 -1.13
CA HIS A 47 2.14 -1.97 -0.48
C HIS A 47 2.01 -1.37 0.93
N ARG A 48 1.30 -2.06 1.82
CA ARG A 48 1.12 -1.71 3.24
C ARG A 48 1.73 -2.78 4.15
N GLY A 49 3.01 -3.05 3.96
CA GLY A 49 3.75 -4.10 4.66
C GLY A 49 3.95 -5.35 3.82
N LEU A 50 3.95 -5.22 2.49
CA LEU A 50 4.28 -6.31 1.57
C LEU A 50 5.74 -6.73 1.79
N ILE A 51 5.99 -8.03 1.97
CA ILE A 51 7.35 -8.56 2.19
C ILE A 51 7.73 -9.46 1.01
N THR A 52 8.93 -9.26 0.47
CA THR A 52 9.53 -10.11 -0.56
C THR A 52 10.93 -10.60 -0.19
N ASP A 53 11.38 -11.68 -0.82
CA ASP A 53 12.81 -12.05 -0.87
C ASP A 53 13.59 -11.21 -1.90
N GLU A 54 14.88 -11.50 -2.10
CA GLU A 54 15.73 -10.81 -3.08
C GLU A 54 15.37 -11.08 -4.55
N LYS A 55 14.66 -12.16 -4.82
CA LYS A 55 14.20 -12.53 -6.16
C LYS A 55 12.84 -11.89 -6.49
N GLY A 56 12.22 -11.24 -5.52
CA GLY A 56 10.92 -10.61 -5.64
C GLY A 56 9.74 -11.55 -5.39
N ASN A 57 9.99 -12.76 -4.84
CA ASN A 57 8.91 -13.65 -4.44
C ASN A 57 8.21 -13.06 -3.22
N VAL A 58 6.88 -13.03 -3.25
CA VAL A 58 6.07 -12.50 -2.15
C VAL A 58 6.01 -13.53 -1.03
N LEU A 59 6.53 -13.17 0.14
CA LEU A 59 6.52 -14.02 1.33
C LEU A 59 5.35 -13.70 2.27
N ALA A 60 4.94 -12.43 2.32
CA ALA A 60 3.78 -12.00 3.08
C ALA A 60 3.06 -10.84 2.37
N ARG A 61 1.73 -10.91 2.33
CA ARG A 61 0.87 -9.88 1.77
C ARG A 61 -0.23 -9.54 2.79
N PRO A 62 -0.07 -8.44 3.55
CA PRO A 62 -1.13 -7.94 4.43
C PRO A 62 -2.36 -7.47 3.66
N PHE A 63 -3.41 -7.12 4.40
CA PHE A 63 -4.57 -6.46 3.83
C PHE A 63 -4.17 -5.16 3.11
N SER A 64 -4.84 -4.93 1.98
CA SER A 64 -4.80 -3.66 1.27
C SER A 64 -5.23 -2.50 2.18
N LYS A 65 -4.80 -1.27 1.85
CA LYS A 65 -5.29 -0.05 2.51
C LYS A 65 -6.82 -0.03 2.48
N PHE A 66 -7.43 0.03 3.67
CA PHE A 66 -8.82 0.42 3.86
C PHE A 66 -8.88 1.92 4.17
N PHE A 67 -9.98 2.56 3.83
CA PHE A 67 -10.15 4.00 3.92
C PHE A 67 -11.07 4.35 5.08
N ASN A 68 -10.75 5.43 5.78
CA ASN A 68 -11.69 6.02 6.72
C ASN A 68 -12.84 6.67 5.95
N LEU A 69 -13.97 6.92 6.61
CA LEU A 69 -15.16 7.50 5.99
C LEU A 69 -14.88 8.86 5.36
N GLU A 70 -14.05 9.68 6.01
CA GLU A 70 -13.65 11.02 5.55
C GLU A 70 -12.74 10.96 4.32
N GLU A 71 -12.02 9.85 4.10
CA GLU A 71 -11.19 9.65 2.91
C GLU A 71 -12.01 9.18 1.68
N LEU A 72 -13.31 8.94 1.85
CA LEU A 72 -14.22 8.39 0.83
C LEU A 72 -15.13 9.46 0.20
N GLU A 73 -14.85 10.76 0.39
CA GLU A 73 -15.69 11.85 -0.13
C GLU A 73 -16.09 11.65 -1.60
N GLY A 74 -17.40 11.70 -1.86
CA GLY A 74 -17.99 11.51 -3.19
C GLY A 74 -18.11 10.05 -3.67
N LYS A 75 -17.61 9.07 -2.93
CA LYS A 75 -17.81 7.64 -3.24
C LYS A 75 -19.03 7.10 -2.50
N LYS A 76 -19.96 6.51 -3.25
CA LYS A 76 -21.03 5.71 -2.64
C LYS A 76 -20.37 4.51 -1.94
N ILE A 77 -20.55 4.45 -0.64
CA ILE A 77 -20.11 3.33 0.18
C ILE A 77 -21.33 2.53 0.59
N ASP A 78 -21.28 1.22 0.34
CA ASP A 78 -22.24 0.28 0.91
C ASP A 78 -21.82 -0.01 2.35
N ALA A 79 -21.97 0.99 3.21
CA ALA A 79 -21.80 0.81 4.64
C ALA A 79 -22.92 -0.10 5.18
N PRO A 80 -22.63 -0.97 6.17
CA PRO A 80 -23.68 -1.70 6.88
C PRO A 80 -24.68 -0.70 7.44
N LYS A 81 -25.97 -0.85 7.07
CA LYS A 81 -27.06 0.01 7.55
C LYS A 81 -27.62 -0.45 8.89
N GLU A 82 -26.88 -1.29 9.62
CA GLU A 82 -27.38 -1.86 10.85
C GLU A 82 -27.47 -0.78 11.93
N SER A 83 -28.66 -0.70 12.52
CA SER A 83 -28.91 0.05 13.74
C SER A 83 -28.11 -0.60 14.86
N PHE A 84 -27.25 0.16 15.53
CA PHE A 84 -26.70 -0.26 16.81
C PHE A 84 -27.79 -0.02 17.87
N GLU A 85 -28.73 -0.96 17.96
CA GLU A 85 -29.67 -1.09 19.08
C GLU A 85 -29.02 -1.82 20.27
#